data_AF-A0A3S0WC55-F1
#
_entry.id   AF-A0A3S0WC55-F1
#
_cell.length_a   1.000
_cell.length_b   1.000
_cell.length_c   1.000
_cell.angle_alpha   90.00
_cell.angle_beta   90.00
_cell.angle_gamma   90.00
#
_symmetry.space_group_name_H-M   'P 1'
#
loop_
_entity.id
_entity.type
_entity.pdbx_description
1 polymer ?
#
loop_
_entity_poly.entity_id
_entity_poly.type
_entity_poly.pdbx_seq_one_letter_code
_entity_poly.pdbx_strand_id
1 'polypeptide(L)'
;MVKNIGKQLVNGAHDWVFKAVHNRCLIYNVCWEDPRIDRQILNLDAASQVVVLTSAGCNTLDYLLDSPAAIHAVDVNPRQNALLHLKLALIERGDFADLFRMFGQGAHPNFRSLYAALRTRLPDYARAFWDQKIAYFDGDSHKRSFYYYGTSGAIAWILSRYLLSADRHLRTRLFDLLDAQTLDEQRAIYATIEPALWGCFTSWLVRQPMTMAMLGVPRPQIYLISTQYPGGLVGYVSAKLRHVLTEVLIHDNYFWRVYLTGAYTADCSPNYLKPENFARLRANAGRVHTHNATVSRFLQQNPGAYSHFVLLDHQDWLAWHQPDALREEWELILTNSRPGSRILLRSASPALNFLPEWVQSAVRFFPEHTAALHPLDRVGTYGSMHLAEVR
;
A
#
# COMPACT_ATOMS: atom_id res chain seq x y z
N MET A 1 -13.40 -36.34 -13.23
CA MET A 1 -12.22 -35.99 -14.04
C MET A 1 -12.34 -34.62 -14.73
N VAL A 2 -13.46 -34.30 -15.39
CA VAL A 2 -13.69 -32.99 -16.06
C VAL A 2 -13.71 -31.77 -15.13
N LYS A 3 -14.23 -31.90 -13.89
CA LYS A 3 -14.22 -30.80 -12.89
C LYS A 3 -12.81 -30.41 -12.38
N ASN A 4 -11.84 -31.32 -12.41
CA ASN A 4 -10.46 -31.04 -11.96
C ASN A 4 -9.62 -30.36 -13.06
N ILE A 5 -9.87 -30.70 -14.33
CA ILE A 5 -9.18 -30.09 -15.48
C ILE A 5 -9.64 -28.64 -15.66
N GLY A 6 -10.93 -28.35 -15.47
CA GLY A 6 -11.46 -26.98 -15.47
C GLY A 6 -10.88 -26.12 -14.34
N LYS A 7 -10.71 -26.67 -13.12
CA LYS A 7 -10.03 -25.98 -12.03
C LYS A 7 -8.54 -25.72 -12.34
N GLN A 8 -7.82 -26.69 -12.91
CA GLN A 8 -6.40 -26.52 -13.25
C GLN A 8 -6.16 -25.48 -14.36
N LEU A 9 -7.01 -25.45 -15.41
CA LEU A 9 -6.91 -24.45 -16.49
C LEU A 9 -7.24 -23.03 -16.03
N VAL A 10 -8.29 -22.88 -15.20
CA VAL A 10 -8.65 -21.59 -14.58
C VAL A 10 -7.56 -21.14 -13.58
N ASN A 11 -6.92 -22.08 -12.89
CA ASN A 11 -5.84 -21.79 -11.95
C ASN A 11 -4.58 -21.27 -12.65
N GLY A 12 -4.19 -21.86 -13.78
CA GLY A 12 -3.04 -21.42 -14.57
C GLY A 12 -3.24 -20.05 -15.23
N ALA A 13 -4.45 -19.76 -15.71
CA ALA A 13 -4.77 -18.49 -16.35
C ALA A 13 -4.64 -17.30 -15.39
N HIS A 14 -5.16 -17.40 -14.17
CA HIS A 14 -5.06 -16.28 -13.22
C HIS A 14 -3.65 -16.17 -12.59
N ASP A 15 -2.84 -17.23 -12.50
CA ASP A 15 -1.47 -17.13 -11.97
C ASP A 15 -0.57 -16.47 -13.01
N TRP A 16 -0.83 -16.78 -14.28
CA TRP A 16 -0.24 -16.08 -15.41
C TRP A 16 -0.65 -14.61 -15.46
N VAL A 17 -1.95 -14.29 -15.25
CA VAL A 17 -2.42 -12.90 -15.20
C VAL A 17 -1.84 -12.17 -13.99
N PHE A 18 -1.77 -12.78 -12.81
CA PHE A 18 -1.15 -12.18 -11.63
C PHE A 18 0.33 -11.85 -11.91
N LYS A 19 1.09 -12.82 -12.43
CA LYS A 19 2.49 -12.60 -12.84
C LYS A 19 2.63 -11.56 -13.96
N ALA A 20 1.74 -11.56 -14.96
CA ALA A 20 1.77 -10.62 -16.07
C ALA A 20 1.43 -9.18 -15.64
N VAL A 21 0.46 -9.03 -14.74
CA VAL A 21 0.06 -7.75 -14.15
C VAL A 21 1.17 -7.22 -13.23
N HIS A 22 1.71 -8.07 -12.37
CA HIS A 22 2.79 -7.69 -11.44
C HIS A 22 4.10 -7.35 -12.17
N ASN A 23 4.36 -7.97 -13.33
CA ASN A 23 5.59 -7.71 -14.09
C ASN A 23 5.50 -6.55 -15.08
N ARG A 24 4.30 -6.13 -15.51
CA ARG A 24 4.12 -5.13 -16.58
C ARG A 24 3.49 -3.82 -16.11
N CYS A 25 2.82 -3.82 -14.97
CA CYS A 25 2.07 -2.67 -14.48
C CYS A 25 2.65 -2.13 -13.17
N LEU A 26 2.46 -0.83 -12.96
CA LEU A 26 2.45 -0.26 -11.62
C LEU A 26 1.22 -0.83 -10.90
N ILE A 27 1.43 -1.46 -9.74
CA ILE A 27 0.33 -2.09 -9.01
C ILE A 27 -0.33 -1.04 -8.11
N TYR A 28 0.48 -0.45 -7.23
CA TYR A 28 0.06 0.53 -6.24
C TYR A 28 0.60 1.91 -6.60
N ASN A 29 -0.26 2.93 -6.57
CA ASN A 29 0.14 4.33 -6.74
C ASN A 29 0.22 5.07 -5.39
N VAL A 30 -0.34 4.46 -4.33
CA VAL A 30 -0.26 4.84 -2.92
C VAL A 30 -0.03 3.60 -2.06
N CYS A 31 0.66 3.73 -0.94
CA CYS A 31 0.73 2.65 0.07
C CYS A 31 -0.65 2.48 0.71
N TRP A 32 -1.01 1.24 1.08
CA TRP A 32 -2.28 0.88 1.74
C TRP A 32 -2.03 0.41 3.18
N GLU A 33 -1.05 1.04 3.83
CA GLU A 33 -0.58 0.77 5.18
C GLU A 33 -0.47 2.10 5.91
N ASP A 34 -1.20 2.32 7.00
CA ASP A 34 -1.18 3.60 7.70
C ASP A 34 0.16 3.85 8.44
N PRO A 35 1.03 4.78 7.98
CA PRO A 35 2.29 5.04 8.66
C PRO A 35 2.10 5.74 10.02
N ARG A 36 0.91 6.32 10.30
CA ARG A 36 0.61 6.98 11.58
C ARG A 36 0.69 6.02 12.75
N ILE A 37 0.12 4.83 12.59
CA ILE A 37 0.16 3.80 13.64
C ILE A 37 1.51 3.09 13.66
N ASP A 38 2.19 2.98 12.52
CA ASP A 38 3.52 2.38 12.44
C ASP A 38 4.55 3.19 13.23
N ARG A 39 4.57 4.51 13.03
CA ARG A 39 5.53 5.39 13.69
C ARG A 39 5.36 5.49 15.20
N GLN A 40 4.19 5.10 15.74
CA GLN A 40 3.96 5.01 17.18
C GLN A 40 4.65 3.80 17.83
N ILE A 41 5.01 2.77 17.05
CA ILE A 41 5.56 1.52 17.59
C ILE A 41 6.92 1.14 17.03
N LEU A 42 7.28 1.65 15.85
CA LEU A 42 8.58 1.37 15.24
C LEU A 42 9.71 2.04 16.02
N ASN A 43 9.48 3.19 16.65
CA ASN A 43 10.52 3.93 17.40
C ASN A 43 11.80 4.16 16.58
N LEU A 44 11.62 4.60 15.32
CA LEU A 44 12.73 4.88 14.42
C LEU A 44 13.58 6.05 14.92
N ASP A 45 14.90 5.92 14.76
CA ASP A 45 15.89 6.90 15.21
C ASP A 45 17.12 6.94 14.28
N ALA A 46 18.09 7.78 14.59
CA ALA A 46 19.31 7.94 13.79
C ALA A 46 20.21 6.68 13.70
N ALA A 47 19.98 5.65 14.52
CA ALA A 47 20.69 4.37 14.48
C ALA A 47 19.92 3.28 13.72
N SER A 48 18.73 3.60 13.21
CA SER A 48 17.82 2.65 12.57
C SER A 48 18.26 2.33 11.14
N GLN A 49 18.51 1.05 10.89
CA GLN A 49 18.68 0.40 9.59
C GLN A 49 17.38 -0.33 9.26
N VAL A 50 16.60 0.19 8.32
CA VAL A 50 15.22 -0.25 8.05
C VAL A 50 15.14 -1.00 6.73
N VAL A 51 14.57 -2.20 6.73
CA VAL A 51 14.15 -2.92 5.52
C VAL A 51 12.64 -2.80 5.40
N VAL A 52 12.15 -2.28 4.28
CA VAL A 52 10.72 -2.02 4.05
C VAL A 52 10.33 -2.46 2.65
N LEU A 53 9.14 -3.04 2.48
CA LEU A 53 8.59 -3.24 1.14
C LEU A 53 8.25 -1.90 0.50
N THR A 54 8.77 -1.65 -0.72
CA THR A 54 8.63 -0.33 -1.33
C THR A 54 7.18 0.06 -1.56
N SER A 55 6.38 -0.82 -2.17
CA SER A 55 5.00 -0.49 -2.57
C SER A 55 5.01 0.83 -3.37
N ALA A 56 4.19 1.82 -3.05
CA ALA A 56 4.25 3.12 -3.73
C ALA A 56 5.34 4.09 -3.20
N GLY A 57 6.14 3.67 -2.22
CA GLY A 57 7.18 4.47 -1.57
C GLY A 57 6.66 5.52 -0.58
N CYS A 58 5.35 5.58 -0.30
CA CYS A 58 4.79 6.57 0.63
C CYS A 58 5.28 6.33 2.06
N ASN A 59 5.25 5.08 2.54
CA ASN A 59 5.68 4.75 3.90
C ASN A 59 7.19 4.88 4.06
N THR A 60 7.98 4.53 3.03
CA THR A 60 9.42 4.81 2.99
C THR A 60 9.72 6.30 3.24
N LEU A 61 8.98 7.21 2.58
CA LEU A 61 9.15 8.65 2.78
C LEU A 61 8.63 9.10 4.15
N ASP A 62 7.58 8.47 4.68
CA ASP A 62 7.05 8.80 6.01
C ASP A 62 8.07 8.42 7.11
N TYR A 63 8.64 7.22 7.04
CA TYR A 63 9.69 6.75 7.95
C TYR A 63 10.99 7.58 7.84
N LEU A 64 11.26 8.17 6.67
CA LEU A 64 12.43 9.03 6.47
C LEU A 64 12.38 10.31 7.32
N LEU A 65 11.19 10.72 7.78
CA LEU A 65 11.00 11.87 8.67
C LEU A 65 11.57 11.67 10.07
N ASP A 66 11.77 10.42 10.48
CA ASP A 66 12.43 10.04 11.74
C ASP A 66 13.96 10.02 11.60
N SER A 67 14.48 10.37 10.42
CA SER A 67 15.91 10.44 10.10
C SER A 67 16.69 9.16 10.42
N PRO A 68 16.23 7.97 9.95
CA PRO A 68 16.97 6.73 10.14
C PRO A 68 18.37 6.78 9.54
N ALA A 69 19.25 5.89 9.97
CA ALA A 69 20.58 5.74 9.38
C ALA A 69 20.47 5.37 7.89
N ALA A 70 19.62 4.40 7.57
CA ALA A 70 19.31 4.01 6.20
C ALA A 70 17.93 3.35 6.10
N ILE A 71 17.29 3.49 4.93
CA ILE A 71 16.10 2.73 4.56
C ILE A 71 16.38 1.97 3.26
N HIS A 72 16.25 0.65 3.32
CA HIS A 72 16.33 -0.27 2.20
C HIS A 72 14.90 -0.60 1.75
N ALA A 73 14.46 0.07 0.68
CA ALA A 73 13.16 -0.15 0.06
C ALA A 73 13.28 -1.30 -0.95
N VAL A 74 12.67 -2.44 -0.66
CA VAL A 74 12.80 -3.68 -1.43
C VAL A 74 11.49 -3.99 -2.15
N ASP A 75 11.55 -4.27 -3.45
CA ASP A 75 10.36 -4.68 -4.21
C ASP A 75 10.73 -5.59 -5.38
N VAL A 76 9.91 -6.61 -5.60
CA VAL A 76 10.05 -7.52 -6.75
C VAL A 76 9.63 -6.84 -8.06
N ASN A 77 8.74 -5.86 -7.98
CA ASN A 77 8.28 -5.08 -9.12
C ASN A 77 9.10 -3.79 -9.24
N PRO A 78 10.01 -3.67 -10.22
CA PRO A 78 10.85 -2.49 -10.36
C PRO A 78 10.07 -1.20 -10.66
N ARG A 79 8.79 -1.27 -11.04
CA ARG A 79 7.95 -0.08 -11.28
C ARG A 79 7.59 0.63 -9.98
N GLN A 80 7.52 -0.11 -8.87
CA GLN A 80 7.31 0.44 -7.53
C GLN A 80 8.53 1.25 -7.08
N ASN A 81 9.73 0.68 -7.22
CA ASN A 81 10.98 1.41 -7.00
C ASN A 81 11.15 2.59 -7.97
N ALA A 82 10.70 2.46 -9.23
CA ALA A 82 10.71 3.58 -10.18
C ALA A 82 9.82 4.74 -9.70
N LEU A 83 8.67 4.46 -9.07
CA LEU A 83 7.80 5.47 -8.47
C LEU A 83 8.45 6.17 -7.27
N LEU A 84 9.07 5.40 -6.38
CA LEU A 84 9.84 5.98 -5.28
C LEU A 84 10.99 6.88 -5.79
N HIS A 85 11.73 6.46 -6.81
CA HIS A 85 12.78 7.30 -7.40
C HIS A 85 12.26 8.62 -7.98
N LEU A 86 11.09 8.60 -8.64
CA LEU A 86 10.52 9.85 -9.18
C LEU A 86 10.14 10.82 -8.06
N LYS A 87 9.59 10.31 -6.95
CA LYS A 87 9.30 11.12 -5.75
C LYS A 87 10.58 11.67 -5.13
N LEU A 88 11.61 10.84 -4.94
CA LEU A 88 12.92 11.26 -4.42
C LEU A 88 13.57 12.33 -5.29
N ALA A 89 13.56 12.16 -6.62
CA ALA A 89 14.15 13.13 -7.54
C ALA A 89 13.46 14.50 -7.47
N LEU A 90 12.13 14.55 -7.28
CA LEU A 90 11.40 15.80 -7.03
C LEU A 90 11.77 16.43 -5.69
N ILE A 91 11.85 15.63 -4.63
CA ILE A 91 12.23 16.08 -3.29
C ILE A 91 13.64 16.69 -3.32
N GLU A 92 14.59 16.01 -3.95
CA GLU A 92 15.98 16.47 -4.05
C GLU A 92 16.12 17.75 -4.88
N ARG A 93 15.31 17.91 -5.93
CA ARG A 93 15.24 19.14 -6.75
C ARG A 93 14.89 20.36 -5.90
N GLY A 94 14.14 20.19 -4.82
CA GLY A 94 13.92 21.24 -3.82
C GLY A 94 12.78 22.21 -4.14
N ASP A 95 11.86 21.84 -5.02
CA ASP A 95 10.62 22.59 -5.30
C ASP A 95 9.42 21.82 -4.77
N PHE A 96 8.88 22.27 -3.64
CA PHE A 96 7.70 21.66 -3.03
C PHE A 96 6.44 21.85 -3.87
N ALA A 97 6.31 22.97 -4.60
CA ALA A 97 5.11 23.24 -5.39
C ALA A 97 4.99 22.25 -6.55
N ASP A 98 6.11 21.89 -7.19
CA ASP A 98 6.12 20.86 -8.24
C ASP A 98 5.86 19.46 -7.67
N LEU A 99 6.42 19.14 -6.50
CA LEU A 99 6.09 17.89 -5.78
C LEU A 99 4.59 17.81 -5.48
N PHE A 100 4.02 18.86 -4.90
CA PHE A 100 2.61 18.90 -4.52
C PHE A 100 1.66 18.99 -5.72
N ARG A 101 2.02 19.66 -6.81
CA ARG A 101 1.22 19.53 -8.05
C ARG A 101 1.20 18.07 -8.50
N MET A 102 2.37 17.49 -8.71
CA MET A 102 2.49 16.17 -9.33
C MET A 102 1.88 15.05 -8.47
N PHE A 103 2.13 15.06 -7.16
CA PHE A 103 1.67 14.02 -6.24
C PHE A 103 0.63 14.49 -5.22
N GLY A 104 0.47 15.78 -4.95
CA GLY A 104 -0.70 16.28 -4.20
C GLY A 104 -1.95 16.31 -5.08
N GLN A 105 -1.85 16.93 -6.25
CA GLN A 105 -2.98 17.09 -7.18
C GLN A 105 -3.10 15.94 -8.20
N GLY A 106 -2.12 15.05 -8.24
CA GLY A 106 -2.09 13.89 -9.15
C GLY A 106 -1.85 14.27 -10.62
N ALA A 107 -1.53 15.52 -10.93
CA ALA A 107 -1.30 16.01 -12.28
C ALA A 107 -0.36 17.20 -12.30
N HIS A 108 0.32 17.45 -13.41
CA HIS A 108 1.20 18.60 -13.53
C HIS A 108 1.18 19.15 -14.97
N PRO A 109 0.84 20.42 -15.23
CA PRO A 109 0.72 20.94 -16.61
C PRO A 109 2.03 20.80 -17.40
N ASN A 110 3.16 20.98 -16.72
CA ASN A 110 4.50 20.83 -17.30
C ASN A 110 5.14 19.46 -17.01
N PHE A 111 4.35 18.38 -16.81
CA PHE A 111 4.88 17.07 -16.41
C PHE A 111 6.01 16.56 -17.30
N ARG A 112 5.96 16.84 -18.61
CA ARG A 112 6.99 16.41 -19.57
C ARG A 112 8.31 17.14 -19.40
N SER A 113 8.30 18.46 -19.25
CA SER A 113 9.52 19.24 -19.07
C SER A 113 10.12 19.01 -17.68
N LEU A 114 9.27 18.90 -16.66
CA LEU A 114 9.67 18.53 -15.31
C LEU A 114 10.36 17.16 -15.31
N TYR A 115 9.76 16.15 -15.93
CA TYR A 115 10.39 14.84 -16.08
C TYR A 115 11.69 14.89 -16.86
N ALA A 116 11.76 15.63 -17.97
CA ALA A 116 12.98 15.76 -18.77
C ALA A 116 14.16 16.29 -17.92
N ALA A 117 13.90 17.23 -17.01
CA ALA A 117 14.90 17.76 -16.08
C ALA A 117 15.34 16.75 -14.99
N LEU A 118 14.45 15.83 -14.60
CA LEU A 118 14.73 14.81 -13.58
C LEU A 118 15.29 13.51 -14.17
N ARG A 119 15.08 13.28 -15.46
CA ARG A 119 15.31 12.00 -16.13
C ARG A 119 16.70 11.43 -15.88
N THR A 120 17.74 12.25 -15.95
CA THR A 120 19.15 11.82 -15.79
C THR A 120 19.49 11.38 -14.37
N ARG A 121 18.68 11.74 -13.37
CA ARG A 121 18.85 11.34 -11.96
C ARG A 121 18.24 9.97 -11.67
N LEU A 122 17.40 9.45 -12.55
CA LEU A 122 16.73 8.17 -12.37
C LEU A 122 17.61 7.02 -12.89
N PRO A 123 17.62 5.85 -12.23
CA PRO A 123 18.29 4.67 -12.78
C PRO A 123 17.62 4.19 -14.07
N ASP A 124 18.37 3.45 -14.87
CA ASP A 124 18.01 3.03 -16.23
C ASP A 124 16.61 2.38 -16.31
N TYR A 125 16.32 1.47 -15.39
CA TYR A 125 15.02 0.78 -15.35
C TYR A 125 13.85 1.74 -15.05
N ALA A 126 14.08 2.75 -14.20
CA ALA A 126 13.08 3.76 -13.87
C ALA A 126 12.87 4.74 -15.02
N ARG A 127 13.94 5.12 -15.74
CA ARG A 127 13.85 5.89 -16.98
C ARG A 127 13.01 5.16 -18.02
N ALA A 128 13.33 3.89 -18.30
CA ALA A 128 12.62 3.09 -19.29
C ALA A 128 11.11 3.00 -18.99
N PHE A 129 10.72 2.95 -17.71
CA PHE A 129 9.33 2.97 -17.30
C PHE A 129 8.69 4.35 -17.50
N TRP A 130 9.29 5.41 -16.95
CA TRP A 130 8.71 6.75 -16.97
C TRP A 130 8.72 7.40 -18.37
N ASP A 131 9.69 7.09 -19.23
CA ASP A 131 9.71 7.50 -20.63
C ASP A 131 8.40 7.12 -21.34
N GLN A 132 7.83 5.96 -20.98
CA GLN A 132 6.57 5.47 -21.54
C GLN A 132 5.33 5.94 -20.78
N LYS A 133 5.46 6.23 -19.48
CA LYS A 133 4.32 6.37 -18.56
C LYS A 133 4.18 7.75 -17.93
N ILE A 134 5.04 8.71 -18.24
CA ILE A 134 4.96 10.05 -17.63
C ILE A 134 3.63 10.77 -17.91
N ALA A 135 2.94 10.40 -19.00
CA ALA A 135 1.58 10.86 -19.29
C ALA A 135 0.52 10.41 -18.26
N TYR A 136 0.89 9.62 -17.24
CA TYR A 136 0.01 9.37 -16.09
C TYR A 136 -0.28 10.66 -15.29
N PHE A 137 0.57 11.68 -15.41
CA PHE A 137 0.39 12.99 -14.76
C PHE A 137 -0.26 14.04 -15.67
N ASP A 138 -0.82 13.60 -16.80
CA ASP A 138 -1.55 14.45 -17.73
C ASP A 138 -2.95 14.76 -17.21
N GLY A 139 -3.16 16.00 -16.77
CA GLY A 139 -4.44 16.49 -16.24
C GLY A 139 -5.54 16.60 -17.29
N ASP A 140 -5.18 16.67 -18.58
CA ASP A 140 -6.13 16.76 -19.70
C ASP A 140 -6.55 15.38 -20.21
N SER A 141 -5.89 14.31 -19.73
CA SER A 141 -6.26 12.94 -20.06
C SER A 141 -7.68 12.60 -19.59
N HIS A 142 -8.29 11.56 -20.17
CA HIS A 142 -9.61 11.08 -19.75
C HIS A 142 -9.68 10.71 -18.24
N LYS A 143 -8.56 10.27 -17.67
CA LYS A 143 -8.46 9.94 -16.25
C LYS A 143 -8.20 11.17 -15.38
N ARG A 144 -7.51 12.19 -15.90
CA ARG A 144 -7.21 13.48 -15.23
C ARG A 144 -6.30 13.42 -14.00
N SER A 145 -5.91 12.23 -13.54
CA SER A 145 -5.04 12.07 -12.36
C SER A 145 -4.24 10.77 -12.38
N PHE A 146 -3.00 10.87 -11.91
CA PHE A 146 -2.07 9.78 -11.62
C PHE A 146 -2.70 8.67 -10.75
N TYR A 147 -3.57 9.04 -9.80
CA TYR A 147 -4.20 8.12 -8.86
C TYR A 147 -5.19 7.15 -9.51
N TYR A 148 -5.50 7.36 -10.77
CA TYR A 148 -6.35 6.49 -11.58
C TYR A 148 -5.57 5.58 -12.54
N TYR A 149 -4.24 5.62 -12.47
CA TYR A 149 -3.34 4.74 -13.20
C TYR A 149 -2.74 3.66 -12.29
N GLY A 150 -2.18 2.63 -12.92
CA GLY A 150 -1.85 1.37 -12.26
C GLY A 150 -3.08 0.47 -12.12
N THR A 151 -2.91 -0.70 -11.52
CA THR A 151 -3.99 -1.70 -11.42
C THR A 151 -5.01 -1.30 -10.36
N SER A 152 -4.53 -0.94 -9.17
CA SER A 152 -5.38 -0.45 -8.08
C SER A 152 -6.09 0.86 -8.47
N GLY A 153 -5.34 1.82 -9.05
CA GLY A 153 -5.91 3.08 -9.54
C GLY A 153 -6.95 2.91 -10.64
N ALA A 154 -6.81 1.91 -11.52
CA ALA A 154 -7.83 1.64 -12.54
C ALA A 154 -9.16 1.16 -11.93
N ILE A 155 -9.10 0.31 -10.89
CA ILE A 155 -10.30 -0.11 -10.15
C ILE A 155 -10.91 1.07 -9.40
N ALA A 156 -10.08 1.88 -8.73
CA ALA A 156 -10.53 3.09 -8.04
C ALA A 156 -11.22 4.08 -9.00
N TRP A 157 -10.69 4.24 -10.22
CA TRP A 157 -11.28 5.09 -11.25
C TRP A 157 -12.65 4.58 -11.73
N ILE A 158 -12.79 3.26 -11.96
CA ILE A 158 -14.07 2.65 -12.34
C ILE A 158 -15.10 2.86 -11.23
N LEU A 159 -14.73 2.58 -9.98
CA LEU A 159 -15.60 2.71 -8.81
C LEU A 159 -16.00 4.15 -8.55
N SER A 160 -15.04 5.08 -8.51
CA SER A 160 -15.33 6.51 -8.31
C SER A 160 -16.21 7.06 -9.42
N ARG A 161 -15.94 6.75 -10.69
CA ARG A 161 -16.79 7.18 -11.81
C ARG A 161 -18.20 6.64 -11.68
N TYR A 162 -18.37 5.35 -11.35
CA TYR A 162 -19.68 4.74 -11.11
C TYR A 162 -20.43 5.45 -9.98
N LEU A 163 -19.82 5.55 -8.79
CA LEU A 163 -20.45 6.13 -7.61
C LEU A 163 -20.79 7.61 -7.79
N LEU A 164 -19.88 8.39 -8.38
CA LEU A 164 -20.06 9.84 -8.57
C LEU A 164 -21.01 10.20 -9.73
N SER A 165 -21.33 9.25 -10.61
CA SER A 165 -22.28 9.46 -11.72
C SER A 165 -23.63 8.77 -11.52
N ALA A 166 -23.75 7.87 -10.55
CA ALA A 166 -24.98 7.13 -10.28
C ALA A 166 -26.14 8.05 -9.84
N ASP A 167 -25.87 8.99 -8.94
CA ASP A 167 -26.85 9.94 -8.43
C ASP A 167 -26.18 11.19 -7.85
N ARG A 168 -26.77 12.37 -8.07
CA ARG A 168 -26.26 13.65 -7.56
C ARG A 168 -26.32 13.70 -6.03
N HIS A 169 -27.35 13.14 -5.40
CA HIS A 169 -27.45 13.13 -3.94
C HIS A 169 -26.43 12.16 -3.32
N LEU A 170 -26.22 10.98 -3.92
CA LEU A 170 -25.14 10.08 -3.53
C LEU A 170 -23.78 10.78 -3.65
N ARG A 171 -23.52 11.48 -4.75
CA ARG A 171 -22.29 12.26 -4.93
C ARG A 171 -22.10 13.27 -3.80
N THR A 172 -23.11 14.10 -3.52
CA THR A 172 -23.02 15.10 -2.43
C THR A 172 -22.70 14.41 -1.10
N ARG A 173 -23.46 13.36 -0.74
CA ARG A 173 -23.25 12.62 0.51
C ARG A 173 -21.88 11.98 0.62
N LEU A 174 -21.30 11.50 -0.49
CA LEU A 174 -19.94 10.97 -0.52
C LEU A 174 -18.90 12.04 -0.19
N PHE A 175 -19.08 13.28 -0.66
CA PHE A 175 -18.21 14.40 -0.29
C PHE A 175 -18.47 14.84 1.16
N ASP A 176 -19.73 14.94 1.58
CA ASP A 176 -20.09 15.24 2.96
C ASP A 176 -19.48 14.21 3.93
N LEU A 177 -19.46 12.92 3.55
CA LEU A 177 -18.81 11.87 4.31
C LEU A 177 -17.32 12.18 4.48
N LEU A 178 -16.60 12.49 3.40
CA LEU A 178 -15.16 12.78 3.46
C LEU A 178 -14.85 14.02 4.32
N ASP A 179 -15.78 14.97 4.39
CA ASP A 179 -15.58 16.24 5.11
C ASP A 179 -16.20 16.24 6.52
N ALA A 180 -16.83 15.13 6.93
CA ALA A 180 -17.42 14.94 8.25
C ALA A 180 -16.39 15.15 9.36
N GLN A 181 -16.76 15.93 10.38
CA GLN A 181 -15.87 16.36 11.46
C GLN A 181 -16.01 15.51 12.72
N THR A 182 -17.07 14.71 12.81
CA THR A 182 -17.36 13.85 13.98
C THR A 182 -17.79 12.46 13.54
N LEU A 183 -17.56 11.46 14.41
CA LEU A 183 -18.01 10.08 14.14
C LEU A 183 -19.53 9.96 14.05
N ASP A 184 -20.29 10.76 14.82
CA ASP A 184 -21.75 10.69 14.79
C ASP A 184 -22.32 11.22 13.46
N GLU A 185 -21.79 12.34 12.97
CA GLU A 185 -22.09 12.86 11.63
C GLU A 185 -21.71 11.83 10.55
N GLN A 186 -20.50 11.30 10.62
CA GLN A 186 -19.97 10.31 9.68
C GLN A 186 -20.85 9.04 9.63
N ARG A 187 -21.26 8.52 10.80
CA ARG A 187 -22.17 7.36 10.92
C ARG A 187 -23.53 7.66 10.32
N ALA A 188 -24.10 8.84 10.59
CA ALA A 188 -25.38 9.26 10.05
C ALA A 188 -25.32 9.33 8.51
N ILE A 189 -24.27 9.93 7.95
CA ILE A 189 -24.06 10.02 6.50
C ILE A 189 -23.86 8.62 5.89
N TYR A 190 -22.96 7.82 6.47
CA TYR A 190 -22.65 6.48 5.98
C TYR A 190 -23.88 5.57 5.91
N ALA A 191 -24.77 5.61 6.91
CA ALA A 191 -26.02 4.84 6.93
C ALA A 191 -26.90 5.12 5.70
N THR A 192 -26.83 6.33 5.13
CA THR A 192 -27.59 6.67 3.91
C THR A 192 -26.88 6.27 2.61
N ILE A 193 -25.55 6.10 2.63
CA ILE A 193 -24.70 5.77 1.48
C ILE A 193 -24.55 4.26 1.32
N GLU A 194 -24.47 3.53 2.44
CA GLU A 194 -24.13 2.11 2.48
C GLU A 194 -24.96 1.25 1.51
N PRO A 195 -26.30 1.39 1.39
CA PRO A 195 -27.08 0.59 0.45
C PRO A 195 -26.68 0.81 -1.02
N ALA A 196 -26.32 2.05 -1.38
CA ALA A 196 -25.87 2.39 -2.73
C ALA A 196 -24.43 1.92 -2.99
N LEU A 197 -23.58 1.96 -1.96
CA LEU A 197 -22.20 1.50 -2.02
C LEU A 197 -22.12 -0.01 -2.29
N TRP A 198 -23.06 -0.79 -1.76
CA TRP A 198 -23.12 -2.25 -1.90
C TRP A 198 -24.21 -2.72 -2.88
N GLY A 199 -24.55 -1.90 -3.88
CA GLY A 199 -25.46 -2.28 -4.96
C GLY A 199 -24.98 -3.44 -5.85
N CYS A 200 -25.78 -3.79 -6.86
CA CYS A 200 -25.50 -4.95 -7.72
C CYS A 200 -24.15 -4.87 -8.43
N PHE A 201 -23.79 -3.69 -8.96
CA PHE A 201 -22.55 -3.49 -9.71
C PHE A 201 -21.31 -3.62 -8.82
N THR A 202 -21.26 -2.92 -7.69
CA THR A 202 -20.11 -2.95 -6.77
C THR A 202 -19.93 -4.33 -6.15
N SER A 203 -21.04 -4.95 -5.72
CA SER A 203 -21.04 -6.34 -5.25
C SER A 203 -20.55 -7.32 -6.31
N TRP A 204 -20.98 -7.16 -7.58
CA TRP A 204 -20.48 -7.97 -8.68
C TRP A 204 -18.99 -7.74 -8.93
N LEU A 205 -18.53 -6.49 -8.93
CA LEU A 205 -17.13 -6.13 -9.20
C LEU A 205 -16.19 -6.70 -8.14
N VAL A 206 -16.57 -6.61 -6.86
CA VAL A 206 -15.80 -7.18 -5.73
C VAL A 206 -15.71 -8.71 -5.86
N ARG A 207 -16.76 -9.39 -6.33
CA ARG A 207 -16.74 -10.85 -6.52
C ARG A 207 -15.81 -11.31 -7.65
N GLN A 208 -15.33 -10.42 -8.52
CA GLN A 208 -14.46 -10.82 -9.62
C GLN A 208 -13.03 -11.10 -9.13
N PRO A 209 -12.47 -12.32 -9.35
CA PRO A 209 -11.10 -12.64 -8.96
C PRO A 209 -10.06 -11.68 -9.57
N MET A 210 -10.32 -11.19 -10.78
CA MET A 210 -9.46 -10.21 -11.45
C MET A 210 -9.39 -8.88 -10.70
N THR A 211 -10.52 -8.38 -10.17
CA THR A 211 -10.55 -7.14 -9.37
C THR A 211 -9.67 -7.29 -8.15
N MET A 212 -9.81 -8.41 -7.43
CA MET A 212 -9.00 -8.68 -6.24
C MET A 212 -7.52 -8.81 -6.56
N ALA A 213 -7.17 -9.50 -7.65
CA ALA A 213 -5.79 -9.58 -8.12
C ALA A 213 -5.20 -8.20 -8.49
N MET A 214 -6.01 -7.30 -9.07
CA MET A 214 -5.61 -5.93 -9.39
C MET A 214 -5.45 -5.03 -8.15
N LEU A 215 -6.19 -5.33 -7.09
CA LEU A 215 -6.05 -4.73 -5.77
C LEU A 215 -4.91 -5.37 -4.95
N GLY A 216 -4.24 -6.39 -5.51
CA GLY A 216 -3.11 -7.06 -4.87
C GLY A 216 -3.48 -8.16 -3.87
N VAL A 217 -4.77 -8.47 -3.71
CA VAL A 217 -5.25 -9.51 -2.80
C VAL A 217 -4.91 -10.90 -3.37
N PRO A 218 -4.09 -11.71 -2.70
CA PRO A 218 -3.70 -13.01 -3.22
C PRO A 218 -4.86 -14.03 -3.24
N ARG A 219 -4.80 -14.99 -4.16
CA ARG A 219 -5.86 -16.02 -4.30
C ARG A 219 -6.18 -16.82 -3.04
N PRO A 220 -5.18 -17.29 -2.27
CA PRO A 220 -5.48 -18.05 -1.06
C PRO A 220 -6.31 -17.25 -0.08
N GLN A 221 -6.02 -15.95 0.05
CA GLN A 221 -6.80 -15.03 0.84
C GLN A 221 -8.24 -14.89 0.29
N ILE A 222 -8.41 -14.73 -1.02
CA ILE A 222 -9.75 -14.69 -1.65
C ILE A 222 -10.54 -15.97 -1.34
N TYR A 223 -9.91 -17.14 -1.46
CA TYR A 223 -10.54 -18.43 -1.20
C TYR A 223 -10.93 -18.59 0.27
N LEU A 224 -10.01 -18.25 1.19
CA LEU A 224 -10.24 -18.33 2.63
C LEU A 224 -11.39 -17.40 3.05
N ILE A 225 -11.38 -16.15 2.59
CA ILE A 225 -12.46 -15.19 2.86
C ILE A 225 -13.78 -15.68 2.27
N SER A 226 -13.78 -16.13 1.02
CA SER A 226 -15.02 -16.54 0.33
C SER A 226 -15.66 -17.79 0.93
N THR A 227 -14.89 -18.63 1.63
CA THR A 227 -15.38 -19.89 2.22
C THR A 227 -15.68 -19.77 3.72
N GLN A 228 -14.94 -18.94 4.46
CA GLN A 228 -15.03 -18.86 5.92
C GLN A 228 -15.76 -17.62 6.44
N TYR A 229 -15.83 -16.53 5.66
CA TYR A 229 -16.44 -15.29 6.12
C TYR A 229 -17.95 -15.24 5.80
N PRO A 230 -18.84 -14.93 6.77
CA PRO A 230 -20.25 -14.72 6.51
C PRO A 230 -20.49 -13.63 5.45
N GLY A 231 -21.23 -13.96 4.38
CA GLY A 231 -21.42 -13.04 3.24
C GLY A 231 -20.27 -13.04 2.22
N GLY A 232 -19.28 -13.92 2.39
CA GLY A 232 -18.15 -14.12 1.49
C GLY A 232 -17.29 -12.86 1.34
N LEU A 233 -16.66 -12.72 0.17
CA LEU A 233 -15.76 -11.60 -0.13
C LEU A 233 -16.45 -10.22 -0.01
N VAL A 234 -17.70 -10.10 -0.44
CA VAL A 234 -18.46 -8.84 -0.33
C VAL A 234 -18.70 -8.50 1.15
N GLY A 235 -19.11 -9.49 1.95
CA GLY A 235 -19.30 -9.30 3.39
C GLY A 235 -18.03 -8.85 4.09
N TYR A 236 -16.89 -9.44 3.74
CA TYR A 236 -15.60 -9.06 4.32
C TYR A 236 -15.19 -7.61 3.97
N VAL A 237 -15.19 -7.27 2.68
CA VAL A 237 -14.83 -5.90 2.25
C VAL A 237 -15.82 -4.88 2.80
N SER A 238 -17.11 -5.22 2.87
CA SER A 238 -18.15 -4.38 3.47
C SER A 238 -17.95 -4.15 4.96
N ALA A 239 -17.64 -5.20 5.73
CA ALA A 239 -17.37 -5.07 7.16
C ALA A 239 -16.14 -4.21 7.44
N LYS A 240 -15.05 -4.40 6.67
CA LYS A 240 -13.83 -3.60 6.79
C LYS A 240 -14.06 -2.14 6.43
N LEU A 241 -14.74 -1.88 5.31
CA LEU A 241 -15.05 -0.52 4.89
C LEU A 241 -16.02 0.16 5.86
N ARG A 242 -17.03 -0.56 6.37
CA ARG A 242 -17.92 -0.06 7.42
C ARG A 242 -17.13 0.36 8.65
N HIS A 243 -16.23 -0.48 9.17
CA HIS A 243 -15.38 -0.12 10.31
C HIS A 243 -14.62 1.18 10.08
N VAL A 244 -13.94 1.32 8.94
CA VAL A 244 -13.20 2.55 8.61
C VAL A 244 -14.13 3.76 8.50
N LEU A 245 -15.32 3.57 7.91
CA LEU A 245 -16.29 4.64 7.68
C LEU A 245 -17.24 4.89 8.87
N THR A 246 -17.14 4.17 9.99
CA THR A 246 -17.98 4.41 11.18
C THR A 246 -17.21 4.50 12.49
N GLU A 247 -16.01 3.94 12.59
CA GLU A 247 -15.23 3.88 13.83
C GLU A 247 -13.93 4.68 13.79
N VAL A 248 -13.46 5.04 12.58
CA VAL A 248 -12.26 5.87 12.39
C VAL A 248 -12.67 7.17 11.73
N LEU A 249 -12.26 8.31 12.30
CA LEU A 249 -12.64 9.62 11.76
C LEU A 249 -12.02 9.81 10.37
N ILE A 250 -12.86 10.05 9.37
CA ILE A 250 -12.48 10.10 7.95
C ILE A 250 -11.89 11.45 7.52
N HIS A 251 -12.10 12.51 8.31
CA HIS A 251 -11.66 13.87 8.01
C HIS A 251 -10.21 13.95 7.49
N ASP A 252 -9.30 13.24 8.16
CA ASP A 252 -7.86 13.21 7.84
C ASP A 252 -7.41 11.95 7.07
N ASN A 253 -8.37 11.17 6.58
CA ASN A 253 -8.14 9.91 5.91
C ASN A 253 -7.88 10.11 4.40
N TYR A 254 -6.62 10.40 4.10
CA TYR A 254 -6.19 10.67 2.73
C TYR A 254 -6.27 9.44 1.81
N PHE A 255 -6.28 8.21 2.34
CA PHE A 255 -6.27 6.96 1.56
C PHE A 255 -7.55 6.81 0.73
N TRP A 256 -8.71 7.02 1.36
CA TRP A 256 -10.00 6.93 0.69
C TRP A 256 -10.33 8.19 -0.10
N ARG A 257 -9.93 9.37 0.41
CA ARG A 257 -10.13 10.66 -0.29
C ARG A 257 -9.52 10.62 -1.68
N VAL A 258 -8.25 10.24 -1.82
CA VAL A 258 -7.53 10.32 -3.10
C VAL A 258 -8.12 9.42 -4.18
N TYR A 259 -8.69 8.28 -3.83
CA TYR A 259 -9.35 7.39 -4.79
C TYR A 259 -10.75 7.87 -5.18
N LEU A 260 -11.41 8.65 -4.33
CA LEU A 260 -12.69 9.25 -4.68
C LEU A 260 -12.51 10.52 -5.53
N THR A 261 -11.53 11.36 -5.19
CA THR A 261 -11.34 12.70 -5.78
C THR A 261 -10.27 12.78 -6.86
N GLY A 262 -9.33 11.83 -6.86
CA GLY A 262 -8.15 11.86 -7.73
C GLY A 262 -7.06 12.82 -7.25
N ALA A 263 -7.17 13.40 -6.05
CA ALA A 263 -6.20 14.34 -5.50
C ALA A 263 -6.28 14.42 -3.97
N TYR A 264 -5.16 14.74 -3.33
CA TYR A 264 -5.11 15.14 -1.94
C TYR A 264 -5.46 16.62 -1.78
N THR A 265 -5.81 17.01 -0.55
CA THR A 265 -5.85 18.43 -0.13
C THR A 265 -4.60 18.77 0.66
N ALA A 266 -4.35 20.06 0.92
CA ALA A 266 -3.24 20.46 1.77
C ALA A 266 -3.35 19.82 3.17
N ASP A 267 -4.55 19.85 3.75
CA ASP A 267 -4.81 19.37 5.11
C ASP A 267 -4.97 17.84 5.21
N CYS A 268 -5.37 17.18 4.11
CA CYS A 268 -5.60 15.75 4.04
C CYS A 268 -4.69 15.10 2.98
N SER A 269 -3.40 15.00 3.32
CA SER A 269 -2.35 14.40 2.49
C SER A 269 -1.35 13.57 3.32
N PRO A 270 -0.63 12.62 2.69
CA PRO A 270 0.52 11.95 3.29
C PRO A 270 1.56 12.94 3.83
N ASN A 271 2.30 12.58 4.90
CA ASN A 271 3.25 13.53 5.51
C ASN A 271 4.36 13.98 4.56
N TYR A 272 4.70 13.18 3.54
CA TYR A 272 5.69 13.58 2.53
C TYR A 272 5.22 14.70 1.59
N LEU A 273 3.93 15.02 1.60
CA LEU A 273 3.31 16.10 0.83
C LEU A 273 2.94 17.30 1.71
N LYS A 274 3.48 17.38 2.93
CA LYS A 274 3.29 18.51 3.83
C LYS A 274 4.48 19.49 3.75
N PRO A 275 4.24 20.82 3.58
CA PRO A 275 5.32 21.79 3.42
C PRO A 275 6.35 21.76 4.55
N GLU A 276 5.90 21.62 5.79
CA GLU A 276 6.72 21.59 7.00
C GLU A 276 7.71 20.42 7.04
N ASN A 277 7.41 19.33 6.32
CA ASN A 277 8.24 18.13 6.28
C ASN A 277 9.27 18.16 5.14
N PHE A 278 9.09 19.04 4.15
CA PHE A 278 9.84 19.01 2.90
C PHE A 278 11.35 19.19 3.09
N ALA A 279 11.76 20.14 3.93
CA ALA A 279 13.18 20.39 4.20
C ALA A 279 13.87 19.16 4.82
N ARG A 280 13.20 18.48 5.75
CA ARG A 280 13.72 17.27 6.40
C ARG A 280 13.84 16.10 5.43
N LEU A 281 12.83 15.90 4.59
CA LEU A 281 12.86 14.85 3.56
C LEU A 281 14.02 15.07 2.59
N ARG A 282 14.22 16.31 2.15
CA ARG A 282 15.32 16.65 1.25
C ARG A 282 16.69 16.40 1.88
N ALA A 283 16.86 16.78 3.15
CA ALA A 283 18.11 16.53 3.88
C ALA A 283 18.40 15.02 4.06
N ASN A 284 17.36 14.20 4.16
CA ASN A 284 17.48 12.76 4.39
C ASN A 284 17.36 11.91 3.11
N ALA A 285 17.01 12.47 1.95
CA ALA A 285 16.71 11.73 0.72
C ALA A 285 17.81 10.71 0.32
N GLY A 286 19.08 11.08 0.53
CA GLY A 286 20.24 10.22 0.24
C GLY A 286 20.38 8.98 1.13
N ARG A 287 19.54 8.81 2.16
CA ARG A 287 19.52 7.65 3.06
C ARG A 287 18.58 6.53 2.59
N VAL A 288 17.89 6.73 1.46
CA VAL A 288 16.97 5.74 0.88
C VAL A 288 17.69 4.98 -0.25
N HIS A 289 17.68 3.66 -0.15
CA HIS A 289 18.28 2.75 -1.11
C HIS A 289 17.23 1.77 -1.64
N THR A 290 17.04 1.72 -2.95
CA THR A 290 16.04 0.83 -3.57
C THR A 290 16.66 -0.47 -4.07
N HIS A 291 15.96 -1.58 -3.90
CA HIS A 291 16.42 -2.91 -4.33
C HIS A 291 15.33 -3.62 -5.12
N ASN A 292 15.59 -3.94 -6.39
CA ASN A 292 14.70 -4.71 -7.25
C ASN A 292 14.87 -6.21 -6.99
N ALA A 293 14.35 -6.72 -5.87
CA ALA A 293 14.58 -8.07 -5.39
C ALA A 293 13.43 -8.56 -4.49
N THR A 294 13.39 -9.86 -4.20
CA THR A 294 12.68 -10.37 -3.02
C THR A 294 13.45 -9.95 -1.76
N VAL A 295 12.78 -9.95 -0.59
CA VAL A 295 13.44 -9.67 0.69
C VAL A 295 14.57 -10.67 0.92
N SER A 296 14.31 -11.96 0.73
CA SER A 296 15.32 -13.02 0.81
C SER A 296 16.57 -12.74 -0.06
N ARG A 297 16.38 -12.43 -1.34
CA ARG A 297 17.51 -12.14 -2.24
C ARG A 297 18.26 -10.88 -1.84
N PHE A 298 17.55 -9.84 -1.40
CA PHE A 298 18.17 -8.63 -0.88
C PHE A 298 19.08 -8.94 0.32
N LEU A 299 18.59 -9.71 1.29
CA LEU A 299 19.35 -10.08 2.50
C LEU A 299 20.56 -10.96 2.19
N GLN A 300 20.46 -11.86 1.21
CA GLN A 300 21.61 -12.64 0.74
C GLN A 300 22.70 -11.77 0.08
N GLN A 301 22.29 -10.78 -0.71
CA GLN A 301 23.21 -9.91 -1.44
C GLN A 301 23.78 -8.78 -0.57
N ASN A 302 23.06 -8.40 0.48
CA ASN A 302 23.40 -7.31 1.38
C ASN A 302 23.30 -7.81 2.83
N PRO A 303 24.14 -8.78 3.24
CA PRO A 303 24.12 -9.25 4.62
C PRO A 303 24.46 -8.10 5.56
N GLY A 304 23.78 -8.02 6.70
CA GLY A 304 23.91 -6.91 7.63
C GLY A 304 23.21 -7.15 8.97
N ALA A 305 23.23 -6.15 9.84
CA ALA A 305 22.55 -6.16 11.13
C ALA A 305 21.43 -5.12 11.12
N TYR A 306 20.36 -5.43 10.40
CA TYR A 306 19.20 -4.54 10.29
C TYR A 306 18.45 -4.49 11.61
N SER A 307 17.86 -3.33 11.86
CA SER A 307 17.17 -3.03 13.12
C SER A 307 15.66 -3.11 13.02
N HIS A 308 15.15 -2.93 11.81
CA HIS A 308 13.72 -2.86 11.54
C HIS A 308 13.40 -3.60 10.26
N PHE A 309 12.36 -4.43 10.29
CA PHE A 309 11.76 -5.05 9.13
C PHE A 309 10.28 -4.68 9.09
N VAL A 310 9.84 -4.06 8.00
CA VAL A 310 8.43 -3.73 7.76
C VAL A 310 7.92 -4.63 6.64
N LEU A 311 7.26 -5.72 7.05
CA LEU A 311 6.76 -6.80 6.22
C LEU A 311 5.23 -6.70 6.08
N LEU A 312 4.73 -7.18 4.95
CA LEU A 312 3.31 -7.14 4.63
C LEU A 312 2.76 -8.57 4.44
N ASP A 313 1.59 -8.66 3.82
CA ASP A 313 0.86 -9.91 3.57
C ASP A 313 1.52 -10.84 2.53
N HIS A 314 2.70 -10.48 1.99
CA HIS A 314 3.48 -11.40 1.16
C HIS A 314 3.89 -12.65 1.94
N GLN A 315 3.97 -12.56 3.27
CA GLN A 315 4.15 -13.70 4.16
C GLN A 315 3.00 -14.70 4.08
N ASP A 316 1.74 -14.23 4.03
CA ASP A 316 0.56 -15.09 3.84
C ASP A 316 0.62 -15.84 2.49
N TRP A 317 1.10 -15.16 1.45
CA TRP A 317 1.28 -15.77 0.12
C TRP A 317 2.37 -16.84 0.12
N LEU A 318 3.54 -16.54 0.72
CA LEU A 318 4.64 -17.50 0.83
C LEU A 318 4.22 -18.72 1.65
N ALA A 319 3.53 -18.54 2.78
CA ALA A 319 3.02 -19.64 3.60
C ALA A 319 2.19 -20.65 2.81
N TRP A 320 1.33 -20.15 1.90
CA TRP A 320 0.43 -21.01 1.15
C TRP A 320 1.05 -21.62 -0.11
N HIS A 321 1.90 -20.86 -0.82
CA HIS A 321 2.41 -21.26 -2.13
C HIS A 321 3.86 -21.73 -2.14
N GLN A 322 4.69 -21.23 -1.23
CA GLN A 322 6.14 -21.46 -1.19
C GLN A 322 6.63 -21.55 0.26
N PRO A 323 6.20 -22.55 1.05
CA PRO A 323 6.55 -22.66 2.47
C PRO A 323 8.06 -22.77 2.72
N ASP A 324 8.82 -23.35 1.78
CA ASP A 324 10.29 -23.39 1.88
C ASP A 324 10.91 -22.00 1.69
N ALA A 325 10.34 -21.16 0.81
CA ALA A 325 10.78 -19.77 0.65
C ALA A 325 10.39 -18.90 1.85
N LEU A 326 9.23 -19.16 2.49
CA LEU A 326 8.90 -18.54 3.78
C LEU A 326 9.94 -18.90 4.83
N ARG A 327 10.31 -20.19 4.94
CA ARG A 327 11.33 -20.65 5.88
C ARG A 327 12.67 -19.95 5.64
N GLU A 328 13.16 -19.97 4.40
CA GLU A 328 14.40 -19.30 3.99
C GLU A 328 14.36 -17.80 4.32
N GLU A 329 13.25 -17.12 4.03
CA GLU A 329 13.13 -15.68 4.30
C GLU A 329 13.25 -15.37 5.79
N TRP A 330 12.61 -16.16 6.65
CA TRP A 330 12.72 -15.98 8.10
C TRP A 330 14.11 -16.33 8.64
N GLU A 331 14.77 -17.35 8.10
CA GLU A 331 16.16 -17.67 8.46
C GLU A 331 17.06 -16.49 8.13
N LEU A 332 16.87 -15.88 6.96
CA LEU A 332 17.62 -14.69 6.53
C LEU A 332 17.27 -13.47 7.37
N ILE A 333 15.99 -13.22 7.68
CA ILE A 333 15.57 -12.10 8.53
C ILE A 333 16.24 -12.20 9.90
N LEU A 334 16.15 -13.36 10.57
CA LEU A 334 16.75 -13.54 11.89
C LEU A 334 18.28 -13.45 11.83
N THR A 335 18.92 -14.08 10.83
CA THR A 335 20.38 -14.02 10.65
C THR A 335 20.88 -12.59 10.40
N ASN A 336 20.06 -11.76 9.76
CA ASN A 336 20.39 -10.36 9.46
C ASN A 336 19.74 -9.37 10.43
N SER A 337 19.24 -9.86 11.56
CA SER A 337 18.73 -9.04 12.66
C SER A 337 19.79 -8.89 13.75
N ARG A 338 19.74 -7.78 14.48
CA ARG A 338 20.37 -7.65 15.80
C ARG A 338 19.39 -8.02 16.93
N PRO A 339 19.85 -8.40 18.14
CA PRO A 339 18.97 -8.46 19.30
C PRO A 339 18.22 -7.13 19.47
N GLY A 340 16.92 -7.19 19.75
CA GLY A 340 16.08 -6.00 19.81
C GLY A 340 15.57 -5.50 18.44
N SER A 341 15.83 -6.21 17.33
CA SER A 341 15.30 -5.80 16.03
C SER A 341 13.78 -5.89 15.99
N ARG A 342 13.13 -4.82 15.53
CA ARG A 342 11.68 -4.72 15.47
C ARG A 342 11.17 -5.20 14.12
N ILE A 343 10.22 -6.11 14.13
CA ILE A 343 9.58 -6.65 12.94
C ILE A 343 8.09 -6.29 12.99
N LEU A 344 7.68 -5.40 12.10
CA LEU A 344 6.28 -5.07 11.88
C LEU A 344 5.73 -5.96 10.78
N LEU A 345 4.68 -6.72 11.08
CA LEU A 345 4.01 -7.62 10.15
C LEU A 345 2.54 -7.25 10.01
N ARG A 346 2.06 -7.22 8.77
CA ARG A 346 0.64 -7.17 8.46
C ARG A 346 0.23 -8.46 7.76
N SER A 347 -0.97 -8.94 8.07
CA SER A 347 -1.47 -10.20 7.51
C SER A 347 -2.94 -10.10 7.15
N ALA A 348 -3.31 -10.84 6.11
CA ALA A 348 -4.68 -11.09 5.72
C ALA A 348 -5.46 -11.89 6.78
N SER A 349 -4.75 -12.81 7.44
CA SER A 349 -5.25 -13.66 8.51
C SER A 349 -5.42 -12.88 9.82
N PRO A 350 -6.37 -13.25 10.69
CA PRO A 350 -6.45 -12.68 12.04
C PRO A 350 -5.27 -13.09 12.94
N ALA A 351 -4.54 -14.16 12.60
CA ALA A 351 -3.43 -14.69 13.39
C ALA A 351 -2.28 -15.23 12.52
N LEU A 352 -1.07 -15.26 13.08
CA LEU A 352 0.17 -15.66 12.40
C LEU A 352 0.51 -17.16 12.57
N ASN A 353 -0.50 -18.03 12.62
CA ASN A 353 -0.32 -19.47 12.85
C ASN A 353 0.48 -20.17 11.74
N PHE A 354 0.69 -19.51 10.60
CA PHE A 354 1.51 -20.00 9.50
C PHE A 354 3.02 -19.83 9.76
N LEU A 355 3.42 -19.02 10.75
CA LEU A 355 4.83 -18.86 11.09
C LEU A 355 5.37 -20.12 11.76
N PRO A 356 6.54 -20.64 11.33
CA PRO A 356 7.16 -21.79 11.96
C PRO A 356 7.37 -21.60 13.47
N GLU A 357 7.27 -22.67 14.25
CA GLU A 357 7.43 -22.65 15.72
C GLU A 357 8.79 -22.08 16.17
N TRP A 358 9.85 -22.35 15.41
CA TRP A 358 11.18 -21.80 15.69
C TRP A 358 11.24 -20.28 15.49
N VAL A 359 10.45 -19.71 14.57
CA VAL A 359 10.31 -18.24 14.41
C VAL A 359 9.63 -17.67 15.63
N GLN A 360 8.51 -18.27 16.04
CA GLN A 360 7.75 -17.82 17.22
C GLN A 360 8.60 -17.91 18.51
N SER A 361 9.54 -18.84 18.56
CA SER A 361 10.49 -18.99 19.67
C SER A 361 11.68 -18.01 19.59
N ALA A 362 12.00 -17.49 18.41
CA ALA A 362 13.10 -16.54 18.23
C ALA A 362 12.68 -15.08 18.42
N VAL A 363 11.38 -14.78 18.38
CA VAL A 363 10.85 -13.42 18.55
C VAL A 363 9.90 -13.32 19.74
N ARG A 364 9.76 -12.12 20.28
CA ARG A 364 8.73 -11.76 21.27
C ARG A 364 7.69 -10.88 20.60
N PHE A 365 6.43 -11.28 20.63
CA PHE A 365 5.32 -10.45 20.14
C PHE A 365 4.82 -9.47 21.21
N PHE A 366 4.29 -8.34 20.76
CA PHE A 366 3.71 -7.27 21.60
C PHE A 366 2.25 -6.98 21.19
N PRO A 367 1.32 -7.94 21.40
CA PRO A 367 -0.09 -7.77 21.03
C PRO A 367 -0.76 -6.59 21.76
N GLU A 368 -0.28 -6.21 22.94
CA GLU A 368 -0.77 -5.05 23.70
C GLU A 368 -0.62 -3.73 22.92
N HIS A 369 0.42 -3.60 22.09
CA HIS A 369 0.61 -2.42 21.27
C HIS A 369 -0.28 -2.47 20.02
N THR A 370 -0.31 -3.61 19.32
CA THR A 370 -1.02 -3.69 18.05
C THR A 370 -2.53 -3.86 18.19
N ALA A 371 -3.02 -4.48 19.26
CA ALA A 371 -4.47 -4.59 19.53
C ALA A 371 -5.12 -3.22 19.78
N ALA A 372 -4.39 -2.28 20.37
CA ALA A 372 -4.86 -0.90 20.58
C ALA A 372 -4.82 -0.07 19.29
N LEU A 373 -3.82 -0.30 18.42
CA LEU A 373 -3.57 0.54 17.25
C LEU A 373 -4.25 0.05 15.96
N HIS A 374 -4.37 -1.27 15.77
CA HIS A 374 -4.95 -1.81 14.54
C HIS A 374 -6.39 -1.34 14.27
N PRO A 375 -7.28 -1.20 15.29
CA PRO A 375 -8.61 -0.63 15.09
C PRO A 375 -8.61 0.84 14.61
N LEU A 376 -7.50 1.56 14.79
CA LEU A 376 -7.32 2.96 14.38
C LEU A 376 -6.73 3.09 12.97
N ASP A 377 -6.41 1.98 12.30
CA ASP A 377 -5.90 1.99 10.93
C ASP A 377 -6.91 2.63 9.99
N ARG A 378 -6.47 3.67 9.29
CA ARG A 378 -7.32 4.45 8.36
C ARG A 378 -7.60 3.73 7.05
N VAL A 379 -6.96 2.60 6.78
CA VAL A 379 -7.04 1.92 5.49
C VAL A 379 -8.05 0.78 5.54
N GLY A 380 -7.98 -0.08 6.55
CA GLY A 380 -8.86 -1.23 6.72
C GLY A 380 -8.56 -2.41 5.78
N THR A 381 -7.35 -2.50 5.22
CA THR A 381 -6.98 -3.58 4.28
C THR A 381 -6.68 -4.90 4.96
N TYR A 382 -5.92 -4.87 6.06
CA TYR A 382 -5.36 -6.08 6.66
C TYR A 382 -6.27 -6.69 7.73
N GLY A 383 -6.20 -8.02 7.88
CA GLY A 383 -6.90 -8.76 8.91
C GLY A 383 -6.28 -8.60 10.29
N SER A 384 -4.96 -8.42 10.35
CA SER A 384 -4.22 -8.20 11.59
C SER A 384 -2.91 -7.43 11.36
N MET A 385 -2.39 -6.87 12.46
CA MET A 385 -1.12 -6.16 12.55
C MET A 385 -0.37 -6.67 13.79
N HIS A 386 0.92 -6.95 13.64
CA HIS A 386 1.75 -7.55 14.69
C HIS A 386 3.09 -6.84 14.77
N LEU A 387 3.55 -6.62 16.00
CA LEU A 387 4.90 -6.18 16.29
C LEU A 387 5.62 -7.31 17.00
N ALA A 388 6.81 -7.64 16.51
CA ALA A 388 7.69 -8.59 17.14
C ALA A 388 9.08 -7.97 17.36
N GLU A 389 9.81 -8.47 18.36
CA GLU A 389 11.20 -8.10 18.62
C GLU A 389 12.05 -9.38 18.65
N VAL A 390 13.19 -9.37 17.95
CA VAL A 390 14.14 -10.48 17.94
C VAL A 390 14.82 -10.59 19.31
N ARG A 391 14.84 -11.80 19.87
CA ARG A 391 15.38 -12.09 21.21
C ARG A 391 16.90 -11.97 21.31
#